data_AF-D7DB53-F1
#
_entry.id   AF-D7DB53-F1
#
_cell.length_a   1.000
_cell.length_b   1.000
_cell.length_c   1.000
_cell.angle_alpha   90.00
_cell.angle_beta   90.00
_cell.angle_gamma   90.00
#
_symmetry.space_group_name_H-M   'P 1'
#
loop_
_entity.id
_entity.type
_entity.pdbx_description
1 polymer ?
#
loop_
_entity_poly.entity_id
_entity_poly.type
_entity_poly.pdbx_seq_one_letter_code
_entity_poly.pdbx_strand_id
1 'polypeptide(L)'
;MVSEEKKIPEPLSEEITIDLSKVPLVPQGKREIQQLEMALIIATLYSPEVLELIRDPIERATWVDSLAVAASALARQKAGYPISKIAEEVGRSETMIRAHLSGKTKAGRLVLQTYEKLKKGQLKIVVPFIKVPKEMVERVQRLEEELKLLSNVKKEYEEKLKKLQEEINKLKAENEKLRSEIDEKNQIINTIKEKLPALKELIEYVEKL
;
A
#
# COMPACT_ATOMS: atom_id res chain seq x y z
N MET A 1 19.39 31.71 -19.19
CA MET A 1 19.66 30.46 -18.45
C MET A 1 18.67 29.43 -18.94
N VAL A 2 19.12 28.54 -19.80
CA VAL A 2 18.30 27.50 -20.42
C VAL A 2 18.09 26.41 -19.37
N SER A 3 16.82 26.12 -19.09
CA SER A 3 16.38 25.03 -18.23
C SER A 3 16.89 23.71 -18.82
N GLU A 4 17.89 23.11 -18.20
CA GLU A 4 18.32 21.76 -18.55
C GLU A 4 17.17 20.79 -18.22
N GLU A 5 16.48 20.33 -19.27
CA GLU A 5 15.63 19.15 -19.21
C GLU A 5 16.47 17.98 -18.68
N LYS A 6 16.26 17.62 -17.41
CA LYS A 6 16.79 16.40 -16.83
C LYS A 6 16.24 15.22 -17.61
N LYS A 7 17.04 14.74 -18.56
CA LYS A 7 16.81 13.52 -19.33
C LYS A 7 16.66 12.38 -18.32
N ILE A 8 15.44 11.87 -18.20
CA ILE A 8 15.14 10.68 -17.39
C ILE A 8 16.04 9.56 -17.94
N PRO A 9 16.88 8.90 -17.13
CA PRO A 9 17.67 7.80 -17.62
C PRO A 9 16.71 6.70 -18.06
N GLU A 10 16.69 6.38 -19.36
CA GLU A 10 16.00 5.19 -19.84
C GLU A 10 16.59 3.98 -19.11
N PRO A 11 15.78 3.18 -18.41
CA PRO A 11 16.29 1.95 -17.85
C PRO A 11 16.74 1.08 -19.02
N LEU A 12 18.04 0.84 -19.12
CA LEU A 12 18.60 -0.21 -19.97
C LEU A 12 18.02 -1.54 -19.49
N SER A 13 16.91 -1.95 -20.10
CA SER A 13 16.34 -3.27 -19.90
C SER A 13 17.29 -4.27 -20.54
N GLU A 14 18.08 -4.96 -19.72
CA GLU A 14 18.69 -6.21 -20.15
C GLU A 14 17.55 -7.19 -20.46
N GLU A 15 17.19 -7.32 -21.74
CA GLU A 15 16.25 -8.33 -22.18
C GLU A 15 16.88 -9.71 -22.00
N ILE A 16 16.63 -10.36 -20.87
CA ILE A 16 16.95 -11.79 -20.73
C ILE A 16 15.91 -12.55 -21.56
N THR A 17 16.35 -13.02 -22.73
CA THR A 17 15.56 -13.94 -23.54
C THR A 17 15.76 -15.34 -22.98
N ILE A 18 14.69 -15.94 -22.44
CA ILE A 18 14.72 -17.34 -22.03
C ILE A 18 14.53 -18.20 -23.27
N ASP A 19 15.57 -18.97 -23.62
CA ASP A 19 15.48 -19.95 -24.69
C ASP A 19 14.70 -21.18 -24.23
N LEU A 20 13.48 -21.34 -24.75
CA LEU A 20 12.61 -22.49 -24.51
C LEU A 20 12.59 -23.49 -25.68
N SER A 21 13.44 -23.31 -26.69
CA SER A 21 13.51 -24.20 -27.86
C SER A 21 13.79 -25.67 -27.52
N LYS A 22 14.46 -25.92 -26.40
CA LYS A 22 14.83 -27.27 -25.93
C LYS A 22 13.78 -27.92 -25.01
N VAL A 23 12.64 -27.27 -24.79
CA VAL A 23 11.60 -27.80 -23.91
C VAL A 23 10.84 -28.94 -24.61
N PRO A 24 10.74 -30.13 -23.99
CA PRO A 24 10.04 -31.26 -24.61
C PRO A 24 8.53 -31.04 -24.62
N LEU A 25 7.93 -31.02 -25.82
CA LEU A 25 6.48 -30.84 -25.98
C LEU A 25 5.66 -32.08 -25.61
N VAL A 26 6.31 -33.25 -25.64
CA VAL A 26 5.77 -34.57 -25.26
C VAL A 26 6.76 -35.21 -24.29
N PRO A 27 6.78 -34.76 -23.03
CA PRO A 27 7.84 -35.09 -22.08
C PRO A 27 7.84 -36.58 -21.70
N GLN A 28 9.03 -37.17 -21.65
CA GLN A 28 9.30 -38.54 -21.23
C GLN A 28 9.91 -38.56 -19.83
N GLY A 29 9.16 -39.10 -18.87
CA GLY A 29 9.62 -39.22 -17.48
C GLY A 29 9.62 -37.91 -16.68
N LYS A 30 9.98 -38.02 -15.40
CA LYS A 30 9.75 -36.95 -14.40
C LYS A 30 10.49 -35.64 -14.71
N ARG A 31 11.73 -35.73 -15.20
CA ARG A 31 12.56 -34.55 -15.49
C ARG A 31 11.97 -33.70 -16.61
N GLU A 32 11.59 -34.33 -17.71
CA GLU A 32 11.01 -33.64 -18.85
C GLU A 32 9.63 -33.07 -18.52
N ILE A 33 8.83 -33.78 -17.72
CA ILE A 33 7.54 -33.26 -17.21
C ILE A 33 7.77 -31.96 -16.44
N GLN A 34 8.73 -31.95 -15.52
CA GLN A 34 9.08 -30.75 -14.76
C GLN A 34 9.61 -29.62 -15.64
N GLN A 35 10.38 -29.93 -16.69
CA GLN A 35 10.87 -28.92 -17.64
C GLN A 35 9.71 -28.27 -18.40
N LEU A 36 8.77 -29.06 -18.92
CA LEU A 36 7.59 -28.52 -19.60
C LEU A 36 6.70 -27.74 -18.63
N GLU A 37 6.48 -28.25 -17.42
CA GLU A 37 5.72 -27.58 -16.36
C GLU A 37 6.32 -26.20 -16.04
N MET A 38 7.62 -26.14 -15.76
CA MET A 38 8.33 -24.90 -15.45
C MET A 38 8.27 -23.90 -16.61
N ALA A 39 8.50 -24.38 -17.84
CA ALA A 39 8.41 -23.55 -19.03
C ALA A 39 7.02 -22.94 -19.19
N LEU A 40 5.95 -23.73 -19.00
CA LEU A 40 4.57 -23.25 -19.08
C LEU A 40 4.24 -22.24 -17.99
N ILE A 41 4.70 -22.45 -16.75
CA ILE A 41 4.50 -21.51 -15.63
C ILE A 41 5.16 -20.18 -15.95
N ILE A 42 6.46 -20.18 -16.24
CA ILE A 42 7.23 -18.96 -16.48
C ILE A 42 6.66 -18.21 -17.68
N ALA A 43 6.46 -18.92 -18.80
CA ALA A 43 5.93 -18.33 -20.02
C ALA A 43 4.54 -17.71 -19.85
N THR A 44 3.66 -18.35 -19.07
CA THR A 44 2.31 -17.84 -18.84
C THR A 44 2.32 -16.66 -17.88
N LEU A 45 3.12 -16.73 -16.79
CA LEU A 45 3.24 -15.64 -15.81
C LEU A 45 3.75 -14.33 -16.42
N TYR A 46 4.72 -14.42 -17.33
CA TYR A 46 5.29 -13.25 -18.01
C TYR A 46 4.52 -12.83 -19.27
N SER A 47 3.37 -13.44 -19.55
CA SER A 47 2.51 -12.93 -20.62
C SER A 47 1.86 -11.59 -20.21
N PRO A 48 1.73 -10.61 -21.12
CA PRO A 48 1.19 -9.29 -20.78
C PRO A 48 -0.18 -9.35 -20.09
N GLU A 49 -1.08 -10.21 -20.58
CA GLU A 49 -2.41 -10.40 -19.99
C GLU A 49 -2.33 -10.90 -18.54
N VAL A 50 -1.41 -11.80 -18.22
CA VAL A 50 -1.28 -12.34 -16.87
C VAL A 50 -0.62 -11.35 -15.93
N LEU A 51 0.37 -10.58 -16.41
CA LEU A 51 1.00 -9.52 -15.62
C LEU A 51 -0.01 -8.47 -15.14
N GLU A 52 -1.05 -8.20 -15.94
CA GLU A 52 -2.18 -7.36 -15.51
C GLU A 52 -3.04 -8.04 -14.44
N LEU A 53 -3.36 -9.32 -14.60
CA LEU A 53 -4.18 -10.08 -13.64
C LEU A 53 -3.53 -10.21 -12.27
N ILE A 54 -2.20 -10.38 -12.21
CA ILE A 54 -1.46 -10.55 -10.97
C ILE A 54 -1.01 -9.22 -10.34
N ARG A 55 -1.40 -8.09 -10.95
CA ARG A 55 -1.05 -6.74 -10.47
C ARG A 55 -1.63 -6.49 -9.09
N ASP A 56 -2.90 -6.88 -8.87
CA ASP A 56 -3.55 -6.79 -7.56
C ASP A 56 -2.91 -7.78 -6.56
N PRO A 57 -2.31 -7.31 -5.45
CA PRO A 57 -1.70 -8.18 -4.45
C PRO A 57 -2.67 -9.16 -3.80
N ILE A 58 -3.97 -8.84 -3.72
CA ILE A 58 -4.97 -9.65 -3.02
C ILE A 58 -5.26 -10.93 -3.81
N GLU A 59 -5.47 -10.82 -5.12
CA GLU A 59 -5.80 -11.96 -5.98
C GLU A 59 -4.57 -12.70 -6.52
N ARG A 60 -3.38 -12.09 -6.45
CA ARG A 60 -2.13 -12.61 -7.00
C ARG A 60 -1.85 -14.06 -6.61
N ALA A 61 -2.00 -14.38 -5.32
CA ALA A 61 -1.71 -15.73 -4.83
C ALA A 61 -2.63 -16.79 -5.47
N THR A 62 -3.92 -16.46 -5.59
CA THR A 62 -4.92 -17.34 -6.21
C THR A 62 -4.65 -17.54 -7.70
N TRP A 63 -4.29 -16.48 -8.41
CA TRP A 63 -3.91 -16.56 -9.83
C TRP A 63 -2.68 -17.45 -10.04
N VAL A 64 -1.63 -17.25 -9.23
CA VAL A 64 -0.40 -18.03 -9.32
C VAL A 64 -0.65 -19.51 -9.01
N ASP A 65 -1.41 -19.83 -7.95
CA ASP A 65 -1.77 -21.23 -7.63
C ASP A 65 -2.54 -21.89 -8.78
N SER A 66 -3.57 -21.20 -9.31
CA SER A 66 -4.41 -21.74 -10.37
C SER A 66 -3.64 -21.97 -11.68
N LEU A 67 -2.70 -21.08 -12.01
CA LEU A 67 -1.80 -21.22 -13.15
C LEU A 67 -0.80 -22.37 -12.97
N ALA A 68 -0.23 -22.52 -11.77
CA ALA A 68 0.68 -23.61 -11.44
C ALA A 68 -0.02 -24.97 -11.57
N VAL A 69 -1.23 -25.11 -10.99
CA VAL A 69 -2.05 -26.32 -11.11
C VAL A 69 -2.37 -26.64 -12.57
N ALA A 70 -2.75 -25.64 -13.37
CA ALA A 70 -3.07 -25.83 -14.78
C ALA A 70 -1.85 -26.27 -15.61
N ALA A 71 -0.68 -25.66 -15.39
CA ALA A 71 0.57 -26.04 -16.06
C ALA A 71 1.04 -27.44 -15.66
N SER A 72 0.96 -27.76 -14.36
CA SER A 72 1.30 -29.07 -13.80
C SER A 72 0.43 -30.19 -14.39
N ALA A 73 -0.88 -29.91 -14.50
CA ALA A 73 -1.84 -30.82 -15.13
C ALA A 73 -1.55 -31.02 -16.62
N LEU A 74 -1.31 -29.93 -17.37
CA LEU A 74 -1.07 -30.01 -18.81
C LEU A 74 0.23 -30.77 -19.12
N ALA A 75 1.32 -30.51 -18.37
CA ALA A 75 2.58 -31.20 -18.58
C ALA A 75 2.45 -32.73 -18.43
N ARG A 76 1.71 -33.19 -17.41
CA ARG A 76 1.44 -34.61 -17.19
C ARG A 76 0.50 -35.20 -18.24
N GLN A 77 -0.51 -34.45 -18.67
CA GLN A 77 -1.37 -34.87 -19.78
C GLN A 77 -0.54 -35.09 -21.05
N LYS A 78 0.43 -34.21 -21.35
CA LYS A 78 1.33 -34.37 -22.50
C LYS A 78 2.32 -35.52 -22.35
N ALA A 79 2.64 -35.94 -21.13
CA ALA A 79 3.33 -37.21 -20.84
C ALA A 79 2.42 -38.46 -20.91
N GLY A 80 1.14 -38.31 -21.25
CA GLY A 80 0.20 -39.42 -21.40
C GLY A 80 -0.39 -39.94 -20.09
N TYR A 81 -0.30 -39.19 -18.98
CA TYR A 81 -0.90 -39.61 -17.71
C TYR A 81 -2.43 -39.56 -17.78
N PRO A 82 -3.14 -40.54 -17.20
CA PRO A 82 -4.59 -40.47 -17.08
C PRO A 82 -5.02 -39.40 -16.07
N ILE A 83 -6.24 -38.87 -16.22
CA ILE A 83 -6.77 -37.77 -15.39
C ILE A 83 -6.73 -38.11 -13.89
N SER A 84 -7.02 -39.35 -13.52
CA SER A 84 -6.97 -39.83 -12.13
C SER A 84 -5.58 -39.68 -11.51
N LYS A 85 -4.54 -40.12 -12.23
CA LYS A 85 -3.14 -39.99 -11.79
C LYS A 85 -2.71 -38.52 -11.72
N ILE A 86 -3.16 -37.69 -12.66
CA ILE A 86 -2.87 -36.25 -12.62
C ILE A 86 -3.50 -35.62 -11.37
N ALA A 87 -4.76 -35.93 -11.08
CA ALA A 87 -5.48 -35.44 -9.91
C ALA A 87 -4.79 -35.82 -8.60
N GLU A 88 -4.34 -37.07 -8.49
CA GLU A 88 -3.57 -37.57 -7.35
C GLU A 88 -2.25 -36.81 -7.18
N GLU A 89 -1.43 -36.72 -8.24
CA GLU A 89 -0.10 -36.07 -8.16
C GLU A 89 -0.17 -34.56 -7.95
N VAL A 90 -1.17 -33.88 -8.51
CA VAL A 90 -1.35 -32.42 -8.38
C VAL A 90 -2.08 -32.05 -7.09
N GLY A 91 -2.74 -33.01 -6.43
CA GLY A 91 -3.50 -32.77 -5.20
C GLY A 91 -4.77 -31.95 -5.44
N ARG A 92 -5.51 -32.24 -6.52
CA ARG A 92 -6.77 -31.59 -6.90
C ARG A 92 -7.78 -32.62 -7.40
N SER A 93 -9.07 -32.29 -7.43
CA SER A 93 -10.10 -33.20 -7.92
C SER A 93 -10.00 -33.43 -9.43
N GLU A 94 -10.38 -34.61 -9.91
CA GLU A 94 -10.43 -34.90 -11.36
C GLU A 94 -11.29 -33.91 -12.13
N THR A 95 -12.39 -33.44 -11.53
CA THR A 95 -13.27 -32.42 -12.11
C THR A 95 -12.52 -31.11 -12.37
N MET A 96 -11.72 -30.66 -11.40
CA MET A 96 -10.91 -29.45 -11.53
C MET A 96 -9.81 -29.63 -12.57
N ILE A 97 -9.10 -30.76 -12.55
CA ILE A 97 -8.08 -31.11 -13.56
C ILE A 97 -8.69 -31.09 -14.96
N ARG A 98 -9.85 -31.74 -15.15
CA ARG A 98 -10.56 -31.77 -16.44
C ARG A 98 -10.97 -30.35 -16.88
N ALA A 99 -11.39 -29.49 -15.94
CA ALA A 99 -11.76 -28.11 -16.24
C ALA A 99 -10.55 -27.27 -16.70
N HIS A 100 -9.37 -27.44 -16.09
CA HIS A 100 -8.13 -26.81 -16.54
C HIS A 100 -7.68 -27.33 -17.91
N LEU A 101 -7.60 -28.65 -18.08
CA LEU A 101 -7.14 -29.29 -19.32
C LEU A 101 -8.05 -29.02 -20.53
N SER A 102 -9.35 -28.80 -20.30
CA SER A 102 -10.31 -28.43 -21.35
C SER A 102 -10.39 -26.92 -21.62
N GLY A 103 -9.65 -26.10 -20.86
CA GLY A 103 -9.72 -24.65 -20.99
C GLY A 103 -11.07 -24.05 -20.54
N LYS A 104 -11.82 -24.73 -19.67
CA LYS A 104 -13.03 -24.13 -19.06
C LYS A 104 -12.66 -23.03 -18.06
N THR A 105 -11.55 -23.21 -17.35
CA THR A 105 -11.03 -22.19 -16.43
C THR A 105 -10.19 -21.16 -17.18
N LYS A 106 -10.11 -19.92 -16.66
CA LYS A 106 -9.26 -18.88 -17.26
C LYS A 106 -7.77 -19.26 -17.22
N ALA A 107 -7.28 -19.78 -16.09
CA ALA A 107 -5.92 -20.30 -15.96
C ALA A 107 -5.62 -21.43 -16.98
N GLY A 108 -6.56 -22.37 -17.17
CA GLY A 108 -6.42 -23.44 -18.16
C GLY A 108 -6.29 -22.91 -19.58
N ARG A 109 -7.11 -21.91 -19.97
CA ARG A 109 -7.02 -21.28 -21.29
C ARG A 109 -5.67 -20.62 -21.52
N LEU A 110 -5.18 -19.84 -20.56
CA LEU A 110 -3.91 -19.13 -20.66
C LEU A 110 -2.75 -20.11 -20.84
N VAL A 111 -2.70 -21.17 -20.03
CA VAL A 111 -1.65 -22.20 -20.14
C VAL A 111 -1.73 -22.95 -21.48
N LEU A 112 -2.92 -23.29 -21.96
CA LEU A 112 -3.10 -23.93 -23.28
C LEU A 112 -2.61 -23.02 -24.41
N GLN A 113 -2.95 -21.74 -24.38
CA GLN A 113 -2.47 -20.76 -25.37
C GLN A 113 -0.95 -20.63 -25.33
N THR A 114 -0.35 -20.62 -24.14
CA THR A 114 1.10 -20.61 -23.97
C THR A 114 1.74 -21.87 -24.55
N TYR A 115 1.18 -23.06 -24.31
CA TYR A 115 1.66 -24.31 -24.89
C TYR A 115 1.60 -24.28 -26.43
N GLU A 116 0.53 -23.77 -27.01
CA GLU A 116 0.41 -23.65 -28.48
C GLU A 116 1.43 -22.67 -29.06
N LYS A 117 1.70 -21.55 -28.38
CA LYS A 117 2.78 -20.62 -28.77
C LYS A 117 4.16 -21.27 -28.67
N LEU A 118 4.41 -22.03 -27.61
CA LEU A 118 5.64 -22.80 -27.40
C LEU A 118 5.83 -23.82 -28.53
N LYS A 119 4.79 -24.59 -28.86
CA LYS A 119 4.80 -25.58 -29.94
C LYS A 119 5.11 -24.98 -31.31
N LYS A 120 4.66 -23.75 -31.57
CA LYS A 120 4.92 -23.02 -32.82
C LYS A 120 6.27 -22.32 -32.85
N GLY A 121 7.05 -22.33 -31.77
CA GLY A 121 8.29 -21.56 -31.64
C GLY A 121 8.08 -20.05 -31.61
N GLN A 122 6.86 -19.60 -31.31
CA GLN A 122 6.48 -18.17 -31.31
C GLN A 122 6.58 -17.52 -29.93
N LEU A 123 7.10 -18.25 -28.95
CA LEU A 123 7.14 -17.80 -27.57
C LEU A 123 8.42 -16.99 -27.31
N LYS A 124 8.31 -15.66 -27.37
CA LYS A 124 9.35 -14.74 -26.90
C LYS A 124 9.02 -14.34 -25.46
N ILE A 125 9.70 -14.93 -24.48
CA ILE A 125 9.61 -14.46 -23.10
C ILE A 125 10.57 -13.30 -22.94
N VAL A 126 10.02 -12.11 -22.80
CA VAL A 126 10.76 -10.95 -22.32
C VAL A 126 10.49 -10.87 -20.83
N VAL A 127 11.49 -11.23 -20.02
CA VAL A 127 11.42 -10.97 -18.58
C VAL A 127 11.88 -9.54 -18.37
N PRO A 128 11.00 -8.58 -18.03
CA PRO A 128 11.46 -7.28 -17.60
C PRO A 128 12.11 -7.47 -16.23
N PHE A 129 13.42 -7.71 -16.22
CA PHE A 129 14.20 -7.39 -15.03
C PHE A 129 14.16 -5.88 -14.93
N ILE A 130 13.19 -5.38 -14.17
CA ILE A 130 13.22 -4.01 -13.69
C ILE A 130 14.42 -3.96 -12.75
N LYS A 131 15.62 -3.66 -13.28
CA LYS A 131 16.66 -3.03 -12.48
C LYS A 131 16.03 -1.72 -12.04
N VAL A 132 15.43 -1.72 -10.84
CA VAL A 132 14.95 -0.50 -10.21
C VAL A 132 16.13 0.45 -10.26
N PRO A 133 16.05 1.58 -11.00
CA PRO A 133 17.18 2.48 -11.13
C PRO A 133 17.68 2.81 -9.73
N LYS A 134 19.00 2.76 -9.51
CA LYS A 134 19.58 3.03 -8.19
C LYS A 134 19.08 4.37 -7.64
N GLU A 135 18.88 5.35 -8.53
CA GLU A 135 18.28 6.65 -8.24
C GLU A 135 16.85 6.57 -7.69
N MET A 136 16.02 5.62 -8.13
CA MET A 136 14.69 5.40 -7.55
C MET A 136 14.77 4.80 -6.16
N VAL A 137 15.67 3.83 -5.93
CA VAL A 137 15.89 3.25 -4.59
C VAL A 137 16.37 4.33 -3.62
N GLU A 138 17.37 5.12 -4.04
CA GLU A 138 17.89 6.25 -3.26
C GLU A 138 16.81 7.33 -3.04
N ARG A 139 15.92 7.56 -4.02
CA ARG A 139 14.82 8.52 -3.86
C ARG A 139 13.75 8.02 -2.88
N VAL A 140 13.42 6.74 -2.91
CA VAL A 140 12.50 6.15 -1.92
C VAL A 140 13.09 6.25 -0.52
N GLN A 141 14.36 5.92 -0.34
CA GLN A 141 15.05 6.05 0.95
C GLN A 141 15.04 7.50 1.47
N ARG A 142 15.35 8.49 0.60
CA ARG A 142 15.25 9.91 0.97
C ARG A 142 13.83 10.31 1.38
N LEU A 143 12.82 9.86 0.64
CA LEU A 143 11.42 10.16 0.96
C LEU A 143 10.98 9.51 2.29
N GLU A 144 11.46 8.31 2.59
CA GLU A 144 11.21 7.64 3.87
C GLU A 144 11.85 8.40 5.04
N GLU A 145 13.07 8.90 4.85
CA GLU A 145 13.76 9.75 5.83
C GLU A 145 13.05 11.09 6.05
N GLU A 146 12.63 11.77 4.97
CA GLU A 146 11.85 13.01 5.04
C GLU A 146 10.51 12.79 5.74
N LEU A 147 9.80 11.70 5.44
CA LEU A 147 8.55 11.34 6.11
C LEU A 147 8.75 11.11 7.61
N LYS A 148 9.85 10.47 8.00
CA LYS A 148 10.18 10.24 9.40
C LYS A 148 10.46 11.56 10.12
N LEU A 149 11.22 12.46 9.49
CA LEU A 149 11.50 13.79 10.04
C LEU A 149 10.20 14.59 10.20
N LEU A 150 9.38 14.62 9.16
CA LEU A 150 8.11 15.36 9.16
C LEU A 150 7.14 14.82 10.23
N SER A 151 7.11 13.50 10.43
CA SER A 151 6.33 12.86 11.49
C SER A 151 6.78 13.30 12.89
N ASN A 152 8.08 13.39 13.13
CA ASN A 152 8.62 13.87 14.41
C ASN A 152 8.29 15.35 14.63
N VAL A 153 8.50 16.19 13.61
CA VAL A 153 8.17 17.61 13.66
C VAL A 153 6.68 17.81 13.93
N LYS A 154 5.81 17.05 13.26
CA LYS A 154 4.36 17.10 13.50
C LYS A 154 4.02 16.81 14.97
N LYS A 155 4.62 15.76 15.57
CA LYS A 155 4.41 15.43 16.99
C LYS A 155 4.87 16.56 17.91
N GLU A 156 6.03 17.16 17.65
CA GLU A 156 6.51 18.30 18.45
C GLU A 156 5.54 19.49 18.38
N TYR A 157 5.01 19.80 17.20
CA TYR A 157 4.03 20.88 17.04
C TYR A 157 2.69 20.55 17.72
N GLU A 158 2.22 19.31 17.65
CA GLU A 158 1.02 18.84 18.37
C GLU A 158 1.18 18.99 19.89
N GLU A 159 2.35 18.65 20.44
CA GLU A 159 2.65 18.85 21.86
C GLU A 159 2.72 20.33 22.26
N LYS A 160 3.35 21.17 21.43
CA LYS A 160 3.40 22.63 21.65
C LYS A 160 2.02 23.25 21.62
N LEU A 161 1.18 22.86 20.66
CA LEU A 161 -0.21 23.31 20.56
C LEU A 161 -1.00 22.93 21.81
N LYS A 162 -0.82 21.72 22.33
CA LYS A 162 -1.47 21.28 23.55
C LYS A 162 -1.07 22.14 24.76
N LYS A 163 0.23 22.40 24.94
CA LYS A 163 0.73 23.25 26.03
C LYS A 163 0.20 24.69 25.95
N LEU A 164 0.23 25.28 24.76
CA LEU A 164 -0.33 26.62 24.52
C LEU A 164 -1.83 26.67 24.82
N GLN A 165 -2.58 25.63 24.44
CA GLN A 165 -4.01 25.54 24.72
C GLN A 165 -4.29 25.47 26.23
N GLU A 166 -3.49 24.71 26.97
CA GLU A 166 -3.58 24.62 28.44
C GLU A 166 -3.26 25.97 29.10
N GLU A 167 -2.26 26.70 28.60
CA GLU A 167 -1.88 28.02 29.09
C GLU A 167 -2.96 29.07 28.81
N ILE A 168 -3.52 29.08 27.60
CA ILE A 168 -4.67 29.93 27.25
C ILE A 168 -5.85 29.67 28.19
N ASN A 169 -6.14 28.41 28.50
CA ASN A 169 -7.25 28.07 29.40
C ASN A 169 -6.99 28.56 30.83
N LYS A 170 -5.75 28.46 31.33
CA LYS A 170 -5.37 29.02 32.64
C LYS A 170 -5.53 30.53 32.69
N LEU A 171 -4.99 31.24 31.70
CA LEU A 171 -5.08 32.70 31.61
C LEU A 171 -6.52 33.18 31.46
N LYS A 172 -7.38 32.42 30.77
CA LYS A 172 -8.82 32.70 30.71
C LYS A 172 -9.50 32.59 32.07
N ALA A 173 -9.25 31.49 32.80
CA ALA A 173 -9.81 31.29 34.13
C ALA A 173 -9.33 32.36 35.12
N GLU A 174 -8.07 32.77 35.03
CA GLU A 174 -7.53 33.86 35.85
C GLU A 174 -8.17 35.22 35.50
N ASN A 175 -8.35 35.51 34.20
CA ASN A 175 -9.08 36.71 33.77
C ASN A 175 -10.53 36.74 34.27
N GLU A 176 -11.23 35.61 34.25
CA GLU A 176 -12.59 35.52 34.78
C GLU A 176 -12.65 35.81 36.28
N LYS A 177 -11.71 35.27 37.05
CA LYS A 177 -11.60 35.55 38.50
C LYS A 177 -11.34 37.03 38.76
N LEU A 178 -10.36 37.62 38.09
CA LEU A 178 -10.02 39.04 38.25
C LEU A 178 -11.20 39.94 37.88
N ARG A 179 -11.97 39.59 36.85
CA ARG A 179 -13.20 40.31 36.49
C ARG A 179 -14.24 40.26 37.61
N SER A 180 -14.47 39.09 38.21
CA SER A 180 -15.38 38.94 39.36
C SER A 180 -14.93 39.80 40.54
N GLU A 181 -13.64 39.77 40.89
CA GLU A 181 -13.10 40.58 41.98
C GLU A 181 -13.24 42.10 41.72
N ILE A 182 -13.05 42.53 40.46
CA ILE A 182 -13.27 43.92 40.05
C ILE A 182 -14.74 44.29 40.22
N ASP A 183 -15.67 43.43 39.80
CA ASP A 183 -17.11 43.68 39.91
C ASP A 183 -17.54 43.78 41.38
N GLU A 184 -17.04 42.89 42.26
CA GLU A 184 -17.27 42.95 43.70
C GLU A 184 -16.76 44.26 44.31
N LYS A 185 -15.51 44.66 43.99
CA LYS A 185 -14.94 45.92 44.47
C LYS A 185 -15.72 47.13 43.97
N ASN A 186 -16.20 47.10 42.73
CA ASN A 186 -17.04 48.18 42.18
C ASN A 186 -18.38 48.29 42.91
N GLN A 187 -19.02 47.17 43.27
CA GLN A 187 -20.24 47.19 44.09
C GLN A 187 -20.01 47.81 45.48
N ILE A 188 -18.89 47.45 46.13
CA ILE A 188 -18.50 48.03 47.43
C ILE A 188 -18.27 49.54 47.29
N ILE A 189 -17.51 49.97 46.28
CA ILE A 189 -17.26 51.40 46.01
C ILE A 189 -18.57 52.16 45.81
N ASN A 190 -19.51 51.61 45.04
CA ASN A 190 -20.81 52.24 44.83
C ASN A 190 -21.60 52.37 46.14
N THR A 191 -21.63 51.31 46.96
CA THR A 191 -22.29 51.34 48.28
C THR A 191 -21.67 52.40 49.19
N ILE A 192 -20.34 52.52 49.20
CA ILE A 192 -19.65 53.56 49.98
C ILE A 192 -20.01 54.95 49.45
N LYS A 193 -20.00 55.15 48.12
CA LYS A 193 -20.38 56.43 47.50
C LYS A 193 -21.80 56.85 47.83
N GLU A 194 -22.74 55.91 47.94
CA GLU A 194 -24.13 56.18 48.33
C GLU A 194 -24.27 56.56 49.81
N LYS A 195 -23.51 55.92 50.70
CA LYS A 195 -23.60 56.15 52.16
C LYS A 195 -22.78 57.35 52.66
N LEU A 196 -21.72 57.73 51.93
CA LEU A 196 -20.80 58.81 52.32
C LEU A 196 -21.49 60.18 52.50
N PRO A 197 -22.41 60.63 51.63
CA PRO A 197 -23.11 61.90 51.79
C PRO A 197 -23.93 61.96 53.07
N ALA A 198 -24.71 60.91 53.36
CA ALA A 198 -25.53 60.83 54.57
C ALA A 198 -24.68 60.89 55.86
N LEU A 199 -23.50 60.26 55.86
CA LEU A 199 -22.59 60.33 56.99
C LEU A 199 -21.98 61.72 57.17
N LYS A 200 -21.64 62.40 56.07
CA LYS A 200 -21.14 63.79 56.08
C LYS A 200 -22.18 64.76 56.65
N GLU A 201 -23.44 64.62 56.23
CA GLU A 201 -24.55 65.43 56.75
C GLU A 201 -24.74 65.20 58.27
N LEU A 202 -24.61 63.96 58.74
CA LEU A 202 -24.72 63.63 60.16
C LEU A 202 -23.60 64.27 60.99
N ILE A 203 -22.36 64.24 60.48
CA ILE A 203 -21.21 64.89 61.14
C ILE A 203 -21.44 66.40 61.24
N GLU A 204 -21.86 67.04 60.14
CA GLU A 204 -22.12 68.49 60.12
C GLU A 204 -23.25 68.88 61.08
N TYR A 205 -24.24 68.01 61.27
CA TYR A 205 -25.30 68.20 62.26
C TYR A 205 -24.77 68.11 63.71
N VAL A 206 -23.92 67.12 64.01
CA VAL A 206 -23.34 66.93 65.35
C VAL A 206 -22.36 68.05 65.71
N GLU A 207 -21.57 68.56 64.76
CA GLU A 207 -20.65 69.67 64.98
C GLU A 207 -21.35 71.02 65.27
N LYS A 208 -22.65 71.13 64.95
CA LYS A 208 -23.48 72.32 65.21
C LYS A 208 -24.24 72.27 66.54
N LEU A 209 -24.18 71.16 67.29
CA LEU A 209 -24.74 70.98 68.63
C LEU A 209 -23.74 71.36 69.72
#